data_AF-A0A956VIX5-F1
#
_entry.id   AF-A0A956VIX5-F1
#
_cell.length_a   1.000
_cell.length_b   1.000
_cell.length_c   1.000
_cell.angle_alpha   90.00
_cell.angle_beta   90.00
_cell.angle_gamma   90.00
#
_symmetry.space_group_name_H-M   'P 1'
#
loop_
_entity.id
_entity.type
_entity.pdbx_description
1 polymer ?
#
loop_
_entity_poly.entity_id
_entity_poly.type
_entity_poly.pdbx_seq_one_letter_code
_entity_poly.pdbx_strand_id
1 'polypeptide(L)'
;MRYTADWYATDSRFDAMASRLDNPARILDFGAINTDTAVKLIARWPGCSAVVVGDEIDSLSSTRITAIPKRLTPSQIGKLGPFDVTLALSVLHHCVQWRNYLNVLRNSAPTLFIETAHPDEDLPNAKAHRHTADMITAVQAIGEPIASTAGYDPRFQRTLWLVQSS
;
A
#
# COMPACT_ATOMS: atom_id res chain seq x y z
N MET A 1 -11.98 16.18 -3.06
CA MET A 1 -11.91 15.60 -4.42
C MET A 1 -11.98 14.09 -4.24
N ARG A 2 -12.97 13.38 -4.81
CA ARG A 2 -13.06 11.91 -4.67
C ARG A 2 -12.08 11.27 -5.66
N TYR A 3 -11.23 10.39 -5.17
CA TYR A 3 -10.30 9.61 -5.99
C TYR A 3 -11.10 8.84 -7.05
N THR A 4 -10.82 9.05 -8.34
CA THR A 4 -11.42 8.25 -9.42
C THR A 4 -10.48 7.11 -9.80
N ALA A 5 -11.04 5.98 -10.25
CA ALA A 5 -10.29 4.78 -10.66
C ALA A 5 -9.25 5.06 -11.77
N ASP A 6 -9.43 6.15 -12.53
CA ASP A 6 -8.54 6.58 -13.61
C ASP A 6 -7.11 6.90 -13.13
N TRP A 7 -6.93 7.22 -11.84
CA TRP A 7 -5.61 7.54 -11.28
C TRP A 7 -4.62 6.39 -11.43
N TYR A 8 -5.10 5.14 -11.40
CA TYR A 8 -4.24 3.96 -11.51
C TYR A 8 -3.84 3.64 -12.97
N ALA A 9 -4.51 4.17 -13.99
CA ALA A 9 -4.35 3.71 -15.39
C ALA A 9 -3.08 4.22 -16.10
N THR A 10 -2.48 5.29 -15.59
CA THR A 10 -1.21 5.89 -16.08
C THR A 10 -0.18 6.00 -14.95
N ASP A 11 -0.37 5.23 -13.88
CA ASP A 11 0.35 5.41 -12.63
C ASP A 11 1.76 4.83 -12.69
N SER A 12 2.76 5.71 -12.74
CA SER A 12 4.18 5.38 -12.59
C SER A 12 4.48 4.47 -11.39
N ARG A 13 3.61 4.46 -10.37
CA ARG A 13 3.68 3.56 -9.22
C ARG A 13 3.65 2.09 -9.63
N PHE A 14 2.72 1.71 -10.52
CA PHE A 14 2.56 0.31 -10.93
C PHE A 14 3.81 -0.17 -11.65
N ASP A 15 4.30 0.60 -12.61
CA ASP A 15 5.50 0.25 -13.39
C ASP A 15 6.74 0.18 -12.51
N ALA A 16 6.89 1.12 -11.57
CA ALA A 16 7.97 1.11 -10.60
C ALA A 16 7.94 -0.15 -9.73
N MET A 17 6.78 -0.52 -9.16
CA MET A 17 6.65 -1.76 -8.39
C MET A 17 6.90 -3.00 -9.25
N ALA A 18 6.31 -3.06 -10.44
CA ALA A 18 6.42 -4.21 -11.34
C ALA A 18 7.84 -4.45 -11.83
N SER A 19 8.65 -3.39 -11.99
CA SER A 19 10.07 -3.50 -12.34
C SER A 19 10.93 -4.15 -11.23
N ARG A 20 10.42 -4.22 -10.00
CA ARG A 20 11.12 -4.74 -8.81
C ARG A 20 10.62 -6.13 -8.37
N LEU A 21 9.69 -6.73 -9.12
CA LEU A 21 9.04 -7.98 -8.76
C LEU A 21 9.33 -9.08 -9.76
N ASP A 22 9.60 -10.29 -9.26
CA ASP A 22 9.75 -11.49 -10.06
C ASP A 22 8.62 -12.49 -9.75
N ASN A 23 7.52 -12.36 -10.50
CA ASN A 23 6.37 -13.27 -10.50
C ASN A 23 5.83 -13.67 -9.10
N PRO A 24 5.35 -12.71 -8.28
CA PRO A 24 4.81 -12.99 -6.95
C PRO A 24 3.57 -13.89 -7.03
N ALA A 25 3.43 -14.82 -6.08
CA ALA A 25 2.28 -15.73 -5.99
C ALA A 25 1.18 -15.18 -5.07
N ARG A 26 1.55 -14.49 -3.98
CA ARG A 26 0.61 -13.96 -2.99
C ARG A 26 0.93 -12.52 -2.60
N ILE A 27 -0.04 -11.64 -2.78
CA ILE A 27 0.06 -10.21 -2.47
C ILE A 27 -0.93 -9.85 -1.36
N LEU A 28 -0.47 -9.03 -0.41
CA LEU A 28 -1.32 -8.29 0.52
C LEU A 28 -1.42 -6.84 0.02
N ASP A 29 -2.62 -6.37 -0.30
CA ASP A 29 -2.90 -4.96 -0.62
C ASP A 29 -3.62 -4.33 0.58
N PHE A 30 -2.86 -3.64 1.44
CA PHE A 30 -3.37 -3.08 2.69
C PHE A 30 -3.73 -1.60 2.56
N GLY A 31 -4.93 -1.25 3.04
CA GLY A 31 -5.44 0.11 2.97
C GLY A 31 -6.12 0.47 1.68
N ALA A 32 -6.50 -0.52 0.88
CA ALA A 32 -7.06 -0.29 -0.44
C ALA A 32 -8.45 0.36 -0.34
N ILE A 33 -8.76 1.25 -1.29
CA ILE A 33 -10.10 1.84 -1.46
C ILE A 33 -10.94 1.07 -2.49
N ASN A 34 -10.31 0.23 -3.31
CA ASN A 34 -10.94 -0.66 -4.29
C ASN A 34 -9.99 -1.82 -4.62
N THR A 35 -10.32 -2.66 -5.61
CA THR A 35 -9.50 -3.82 -6.01
C THR A 35 -8.65 -3.58 -7.26
N ASP A 36 -8.57 -2.35 -7.79
CA ASP A 36 -7.96 -2.08 -9.11
C ASP A 36 -6.48 -2.44 -9.17
N THR A 37 -5.72 -2.11 -8.12
CA THR A 37 -4.30 -2.45 -8.01
C THR A 37 -4.10 -3.97 -8.04
N ALA A 38 -4.87 -4.71 -7.24
CA ALA A 38 -4.84 -6.16 -7.22
C ALA A 38 -5.20 -6.78 -8.59
N VAL A 39 -6.23 -6.26 -9.27
CA VAL A 39 -6.62 -6.70 -10.61
C VAL A 39 -5.47 -6.52 -11.61
N LYS A 40 -4.77 -5.38 -11.57
CA LYS A 40 -3.63 -5.11 -12.46
C LYS A 40 -2.45 -6.03 -12.20
N LEU A 41 -2.12 -6.29 -10.93
CA LEU A 41 -1.02 -7.19 -10.57
C LEU A 41 -1.34 -8.63 -11.01
N ILE A 42 -2.58 -9.09 -10.83
CA ILE A 42 -3.02 -10.42 -11.29
C ILE A 42 -3.04 -10.50 -12.82
N ALA A 43 -3.40 -9.42 -13.53
CA ALA A 43 -3.32 -9.37 -14.99
C ALA A 43 -1.87 -9.50 -15.49
N ARG A 44 -0.92 -8.89 -14.76
CA ARG A 44 0.52 -8.98 -15.06
C ARG A 44 1.11 -10.35 -14.74
N TRP A 45 0.68 -10.97 -13.65
CA TRP A 45 1.12 -12.30 -13.20
C TRP A 45 -0.09 -13.21 -12.99
N PRO A 46 -0.51 -13.99 -14.00
CA PRO A 46 -1.72 -14.82 -13.92
C PRO A 46 -1.72 -15.88 -12.81
N GLY A 47 -0.54 -16.27 -12.30
CA GLY A 47 -0.38 -17.17 -11.16
C GLY A 47 -0.52 -16.50 -9.79
N CYS A 48 -0.67 -15.17 -9.74
CA CYS A 48 -0.79 -14.41 -8.52
C CYS A 48 -2.21 -14.44 -7.95
N SER A 49 -2.31 -14.36 -6.62
CA SER A 49 -3.53 -14.09 -5.87
C SER A 49 -3.31 -12.91 -4.92
N ALA A 50 -4.39 -12.21 -4.55
CA ALA A 50 -4.33 -11.05 -3.69
C ALA A 50 -5.32 -11.14 -2.53
N VAL A 51 -4.88 -10.72 -1.35
CA VAL A 51 -5.75 -10.36 -0.22
C VAL A 51 -5.79 -8.84 -0.15
N VAL A 52 -6.98 -8.26 -0.33
CA VAL A 52 -7.19 -6.81 -0.36
C VAL A 52 -7.90 -6.40 0.93
N VAL A 53 -7.30 -5.52 1.71
CA VAL A 53 -7.81 -5.08 3.01
C VAL A 53 -8.11 -3.59 2.96
N GLY A 54 -9.34 -3.19 3.28
CA GLY A 54 -9.74 -1.79 3.40
C GLY A 54 -11.19 -1.70 3.83
N ASP A 55 -11.61 -0.63 4.50
CA ASP A 55 -13.00 -0.46 4.94
C ASP A 55 -13.93 0.18 3.91
N GLU A 56 -13.37 0.63 2.79
CA GLU A 56 -14.11 1.25 1.68
C GLU A 56 -14.22 0.34 0.46
N ILE A 57 -13.60 -0.86 0.48
CA ILE A 57 -13.69 -1.80 -0.64
C ILE A 57 -15.06 -2.48 -0.66
N ASP A 58 -15.61 -2.64 -1.87
CA ASP A 58 -16.75 -3.51 -2.08
C ASP A 58 -16.37 -4.98 -1.80
N SER A 59 -17.36 -5.78 -1.42
CA SER A 59 -17.19 -7.21 -1.11
C SER A 59 -16.89 -8.09 -2.35
N LEU A 60 -16.51 -7.48 -3.48
CA LEU A 60 -16.14 -8.16 -4.72
C LEU A 60 -14.97 -9.12 -4.48
N SER A 61 -15.31 -10.38 -4.28
CA SER A 61 -14.37 -11.48 -4.21
C SER A 61 -14.39 -12.24 -5.53
N SER A 62 -13.21 -12.55 -6.05
CA SER A 62 -13.05 -13.44 -7.21
C SER A 62 -12.21 -14.65 -6.79
N THR A 63 -12.05 -15.63 -7.67
CA THR A 63 -11.21 -16.82 -7.39
C THR A 63 -9.76 -16.47 -7.04
N ARG A 64 -9.26 -15.28 -7.42
CA ARG A 64 -7.89 -14.82 -7.15
C ARG A 64 -7.80 -13.57 -6.26
N ILE A 65 -8.94 -12.97 -5.88
CA ILE A 65 -8.98 -11.78 -5.02
C ILE A 65 -9.88 -12.07 -3.82
N THR A 66 -9.30 -12.04 -2.63
CA THR A 66 -10.04 -12.09 -1.37
C THR A 66 -10.14 -10.68 -0.80
N ALA A 67 -11.34 -10.09 -0.79
CA ALA A 67 -11.59 -8.79 -0.19
C ALA A 67 -11.94 -8.93 1.30
N ILE A 68 -11.29 -8.14 2.16
CA ILE A 68 -11.58 -8.01 3.58
C ILE A 68 -12.06 -6.57 3.83
N PRO A 69 -13.39 -6.30 3.76
CA PRO A 69 -13.97 -4.96 3.82
C PRO A 69 -14.01 -4.39 5.25
N LYS A 70 -12.86 -4.33 5.92
CA LYS A 70 -12.71 -3.96 7.33
C LYS A 70 -11.35 -3.31 7.60
N ARG A 71 -11.30 -2.44 8.62
CA ARG A 71 -10.04 -2.02 9.24
C ARG A 71 -9.49 -3.14 10.11
N LEU A 72 -8.35 -3.70 9.73
CA LEU A 72 -7.66 -4.70 10.54
C LEU A 72 -6.66 -4.04 11.48
N THR A 73 -6.55 -4.55 12.70
CA THR A 73 -5.48 -4.20 13.64
C THR A 73 -4.15 -4.84 13.24
N PRO A 74 -3.00 -4.37 13.75
CA PRO A 74 -1.72 -5.00 13.46
C PRO A 74 -1.68 -6.50 13.81
N SER A 75 -2.28 -6.90 14.94
CA SER A 75 -2.35 -8.32 15.33
C SER A 75 -3.16 -9.17 14.34
N GLN A 76 -4.20 -8.62 13.71
CA GLN A 76 -4.99 -9.33 12.71
C GLN A 76 -4.24 -9.44 11.37
N ILE A 77 -3.52 -8.40 10.96
CA ILE A 77 -2.69 -8.41 9.75
C ILE A 77 -1.63 -9.51 9.84
N GLY A 78 -0.96 -9.65 10.99
CA GLY A 78 0.06 -10.68 11.21
C GLY A 78 -0.46 -12.13 11.10
N LYS A 79 -1.78 -12.35 11.05
CA LYS A 79 -2.41 -13.67 10.89
C LYS A 79 -2.83 -13.98 9.44
N LEU A 80 -2.71 -13.03 8.52
CA LEU A 80 -3.12 -13.21 7.12
C LEU A 80 -2.06 -13.93 6.27
N GLY A 81 -0.79 -13.86 6.69
CA GLY A 81 0.38 -14.31 5.93
C GLY A 81 0.68 -15.81 6.03
N PRO A 82 1.76 -16.26 5.35
CA PRO A 82 2.78 -15.43 4.66
C PRO A 82 2.35 -14.91 3.27
N PHE A 83 2.98 -13.82 2.84
CA PHE A 83 2.87 -13.23 1.50
C PHE A 83 4.25 -13.05 0.87
N ASP A 84 4.31 -12.90 -0.45
CA ASP A 84 5.55 -12.57 -1.17
C ASP A 84 5.75 -11.05 -1.22
N VAL A 85 4.64 -10.31 -1.34
CA VAL A 85 4.62 -8.85 -1.46
C VAL A 85 3.52 -8.28 -0.58
N THR A 86 3.83 -7.18 0.09
CA THR A 86 2.84 -6.34 0.77
C THR A 86 2.85 -4.94 0.19
N LEU A 87 1.67 -4.35 0.02
CA LEU A 87 1.46 -2.98 -0.45
C LEU A 87 0.80 -2.18 0.68
N ALA A 88 1.32 -0.98 0.92
CA ALA A 88 0.79 -0.01 1.87
C ALA A 88 0.80 1.37 1.22
N LEU A 89 -0.05 1.55 0.22
CA LEU A 89 -0.04 2.71 -0.67
C LEU A 89 -0.88 3.84 -0.05
N SER A 90 -0.24 4.91 0.41
CA SER A 90 -0.93 6.10 0.93
C SER A 90 -1.93 5.79 2.05
N VAL A 91 -1.63 4.83 2.91
CA VAL A 91 -2.52 4.41 3.99
C VAL A 91 -2.00 4.76 5.40
N LEU A 92 -0.69 4.74 5.63
CA LEU A 92 -0.15 4.81 7.00
C LEU A 92 -0.55 6.09 7.76
N HIS A 93 -0.76 7.20 7.05
CA HIS A 93 -1.24 8.45 7.65
C HIS A 93 -2.70 8.40 8.15
N HIS A 94 -3.46 7.35 7.82
CA HIS A 94 -4.77 7.06 8.41
C HIS A 94 -4.67 6.19 9.68
N CYS A 95 -3.49 5.64 10.00
CA CYS A 95 -3.27 4.72 11.11
C CYS A 95 -2.65 5.44 12.33
N VAL A 96 -3.41 5.60 13.43
CA VAL A 96 -2.88 6.21 14.67
C VAL A 96 -1.63 5.49 15.18
N GLN A 97 -1.63 4.16 15.15
CA GLN A 97 -0.50 3.31 15.56
C GLN A 97 0.42 2.96 14.39
N TRP A 98 0.68 3.89 13.47
CA TRP A 98 1.37 3.61 12.20
C TRP A 98 2.69 2.84 12.35
N ARG A 99 3.46 3.03 13.44
CA ARG A 99 4.70 2.26 13.70
C ARG A 99 4.42 0.76 13.85
N ASN A 100 3.33 0.40 14.53
CA ASN A 100 2.93 -1.00 14.69
C ASN A 100 2.45 -1.60 13.38
N TYR A 101 1.75 -0.80 12.55
CA TYR A 101 1.36 -1.20 11.19
C TYR A 101 2.57 -1.41 10.30
N LEU A 102 3.50 -0.44 10.26
CA LEU A 102 4.73 -0.56 9.49
C LEU A 102 5.52 -1.82 9.85
N ASN A 103 5.67 -2.10 11.15
CA ASN A 103 6.37 -3.30 11.62
C ASN A 103 5.67 -4.59 11.16
N VAL A 104 4.34 -4.71 11.32
CA VAL A 104 3.67 -5.95 10.93
C VAL A 104 3.60 -6.13 9.42
N LEU A 105 3.44 -5.05 8.64
CA LEU A 105 3.42 -5.10 7.18
C LEU A 105 4.79 -5.54 6.66
N ARG A 106 5.88 -5.00 7.22
CA ARG A 106 7.25 -5.43 6.91
C ARG A 106 7.48 -6.91 7.21
N ASN A 107 6.94 -7.40 8.32
CA ASN A 107 7.10 -8.80 8.72
C ASN A 107 6.16 -9.76 7.97
N SER A 108 5.18 -9.26 7.21
CA SER A 108 4.20 -10.10 6.51
C SER A 108 4.67 -10.59 5.14
N ALA A 109 5.72 -9.98 4.58
CA ALA A 109 6.30 -10.33 3.29
C ALA A 109 7.80 -9.97 3.23
N PRO A 110 8.60 -10.66 2.41
CA PRO A 110 9.99 -10.27 2.14
C PRO A 110 10.09 -8.93 1.39
N THR A 111 9.06 -8.58 0.60
CA THR A 111 8.99 -7.31 -0.14
C THR A 111 7.81 -6.48 0.33
N LEU A 112 8.07 -5.20 0.65
CA LEU A 112 7.05 -4.23 1.03
C LEU A 112 7.19 -2.95 0.20
N PHE A 113 6.11 -2.56 -0.49
CA PHE A 113 5.99 -1.24 -1.09
C PHE A 113 5.14 -0.33 -0.21
N ILE A 114 5.68 0.84 0.14
CA ILE A 114 4.98 1.84 0.95
C ILE A 114 4.97 3.15 0.19
N GLU A 115 3.82 3.84 0.17
CA GLU A 115 3.78 5.23 -0.28
C GLU A 115 3.46 6.14 0.90
N THR A 116 4.30 7.15 1.11
CA THR A 116 4.12 8.15 2.17
C THR A 116 3.54 9.43 1.59
N ALA A 117 2.56 10.03 2.28
CA ALA A 117 2.10 11.38 1.97
C ALA A 117 3.24 12.40 2.10
N HIS A 118 3.13 13.54 1.42
CA HIS A 118 4.00 14.68 1.70
C HIS A 118 3.63 15.32 3.06
N PRO A 119 4.59 15.81 3.86
CA PRO A 119 4.31 16.38 5.18
C PRO A 119 3.42 17.63 5.11
N ASP A 120 3.54 18.40 4.03
CA ASP A 120 2.78 19.64 3.83
C ASP A 120 1.42 19.46 3.12
N GLU A 121 1.04 18.23 2.74
CA GLU A 121 -0.28 17.97 2.17
C GLU A 121 -1.38 18.13 3.21
N ASP A 122 -2.43 18.93 2.97
CA ASP A 122 -3.60 18.93 3.86
C ASP A 122 -4.46 17.67 3.64
N LEU A 123 -4.46 16.77 4.63
CA LEU A 123 -5.19 15.51 4.63
C LEU A 123 -6.27 15.50 5.72
N PRO A 124 -7.46 16.08 5.46
CA PRO A 124 -8.46 16.36 6.51
C PRO A 124 -8.99 15.10 7.24
N ASN A 125 -8.96 13.93 6.60
CA ASN A 125 -9.46 12.67 7.16
C ASN A 125 -8.34 11.76 7.72
N ALA A 126 -7.08 12.20 7.68
CA ALA A 126 -5.94 11.40 8.06
C ALA A 126 -5.60 11.58 9.55
N LYS A 127 -5.85 10.51 10.32
CA LYS A 127 -5.73 10.51 11.79
C LYS A 127 -4.31 10.75 12.30
N ALA A 128 -3.31 10.41 11.50
CA ALA A 128 -1.90 10.53 11.83
C ALA A 128 -1.14 11.48 10.89
N HIS A 129 -1.84 12.38 10.18
CA HIS A 129 -1.24 13.30 9.23
C HIS A 129 -0.13 14.18 9.84
N ARG A 130 -0.26 14.60 11.10
CA ARG A 130 0.80 15.35 11.82
C ARG A 130 2.08 14.55 12.08
N HIS A 131 2.08 13.24 11.82
CA HIS A 131 3.23 12.36 11.95
C HIS A 131 3.86 11.99 10.61
N THR A 132 3.45 12.59 9.49
CA THR A 132 3.98 12.25 8.17
C THR A 132 5.50 12.42 8.07
N ALA A 133 6.07 13.47 8.66
CA ALA A 133 7.53 13.67 8.69
C ALA A 133 8.26 12.53 9.43
N ASP A 134 7.72 12.09 10.57
CA ASP A 134 8.25 10.94 11.31
C ASP A 134 8.11 9.64 10.52
N MET A 135 6.99 9.45 9.79
CA MET A 135 6.78 8.28 8.93
C MET A 135 7.82 8.21 7.82
N ILE A 136 8.06 9.33 7.12
CA ILE A 136 9.07 9.43 6.07
C ILE A 136 10.44 9.06 6.65
N THR A 137 10.82 9.65 7.78
CA THR A 137 12.11 9.36 8.44
C THR A 137 12.24 7.86 8.76
N ALA A 138 11.18 7.25 9.29
CA ALA A 138 11.19 5.83 9.65
C ALA A 138 11.24 4.90 8.43
N VAL A 139 10.53 5.23 7.35
CA VAL A 139 10.53 4.44 6.10
C VAL A 139 11.86 4.59 5.36
N GLN A 140 12.40 5.82 5.30
CA GLN A 140 13.71 6.09 4.69
C GLN A 140 14.86 5.34 5.39
N ALA A 141 14.75 5.11 6.70
CA ALA A 141 15.75 4.35 7.44
C ALA A 141 15.79 2.85 7.08
N ILE A 142 14.77 2.32 6.41
CA ILE A 142 14.63 0.87 6.13
C ILE A 142 14.35 0.56 4.66
N GLY A 143 14.26 1.56 3.79
CA GLY A 143 13.86 1.39 2.39
C GLY A 143 14.50 2.41 1.47
N GLU A 144 14.40 2.14 0.18
CA GLU A 144 14.87 3.02 -0.88
C GLU A 144 13.71 3.65 -1.65
N PRO A 145 13.82 4.92 -2.08
CA PRO A 145 12.82 5.53 -2.94
C PRO A 145 12.91 4.95 -4.36
N ILE A 146 11.78 4.58 -4.94
CA ILE A 146 11.73 3.97 -6.29
C ILE A 146 10.87 4.74 -7.29
N ALA A 147 9.97 5.62 -6.82
CA ALA A 147 9.18 6.51 -7.65
C ALA A 147 8.63 7.71 -6.86
N SER A 148 8.17 8.72 -7.60
CA SER A 148 7.37 9.83 -7.08
C SER A 148 6.04 9.90 -7.79
N THR A 149 4.97 10.11 -7.04
CA THR A 149 3.59 10.15 -7.53
C THR A 149 2.92 11.43 -7.04
N ALA A 150 1.88 11.89 -7.74
CA ALA A 150 1.12 13.05 -7.27
C ALA A 150 0.44 12.74 -5.92
N GLY A 151 0.38 13.72 -5.03
CA GLY A 151 -0.36 13.64 -3.77
C GLY A 151 -1.85 13.89 -3.90
N TYR A 152 -2.54 14.02 -2.77
CA TYR A 152 -3.94 14.44 -2.71
C TYR A 152 -4.11 15.86 -3.27
N ASP A 153 -3.16 16.74 -2.95
CA ASP A 153 -2.95 18.00 -3.65
C ASP A 153 -1.80 17.79 -4.66
N PRO A 154 -2.05 17.92 -5.98
CA PRO A 154 -1.05 17.65 -7.01
C PRO A 154 0.22 18.52 -6.95
N ARG A 155 0.21 19.61 -6.17
CA ARG A 155 1.40 20.44 -5.93
C ARG A 155 2.47 19.70 -5.12
N PHE A 156 2.08 18.67 -4.38
CA PHE A 156 2.97 17.86 -3.59
C PHE A 156 3.19 16.49 -4.23
N GLN A 157 4.39 15.96 -4.07
CA GLN A 157 4.75 14.63 -4.53
C GLN A 157 4.87 13.68 -3.34
N ARG A 158 4.29 12.50 -3.49
CA ARG A 158 4.43 11.37 -2.58
C ARG A 158 5.58 10.50 -3.04
N THR A 159 6.29 9.90 -2.09
CA THR A 159 7.39 8.99 -2.40
C THR A 159 6.90 7.56 -2.25
N LEU A 160 7.15 6.74 -3.27
CA LEU A 160 7.01 5.30 -3.22
C LEU A 160 8.35 4.70 -2.81
N TRP A 161 8.32 3.87 -1.77
CA TRP A 161 9.47 3.23 -1.16
C TRP A 161 9.42 1.72 -1.37
N LEU A 162 10.57 1.11 -1.59
CA LEU A 162 10.78 -0.33 -1.53
C LEU A 162 11.52 -0.67 -0.23
N VAL A 163 10.91 -1.53 0.57
CA VAL A 163 11.49 -2.10 1.79
C VAL A 163 11.67 -3.60 1.57
N GLN A 164 12.90 -4.08 1.78
CA GLN A 164 13.21 -5.52 1.73
C GLN A 164 13.47 -6.01 3.16
N SER A 165 12.82 -7.10 3.54
CA SER A 165 13.10 -7.77 4.81
C SER A 165 14.32 -8.66 4.63
N SER A 166 15.41 -8.27 5.32
CA SER A 166 16.64 -9.04 5.48
C SER A 166 16.44 -10.31 6.30
#